data_AF-A0A956N4C2-F1
#
_entry.id   AF-A0A956N4C2-F1
#
_cell.length_a   1.000
_cell.length_b   1.000
_cell.length_c   1.000
_cell.angle_alpha   90.00
_cell.angle_beta   90.00
_cell.angle_gamma   90.00
#
_symmetry.space_group_name_H-M   'P 1'
#
loop_
_entity.id
_entity.type
_entity.pdbx_description
1 polymer ?
#
loop_
_entity_poly.entity_id
_entity_poly.type
_entity_poly.pdbx_seq_one_letter_code
_entity_poly.pdbx_strand_id
1 'polypeptide(L)'
;MTDGTPPGADPGADALLRALRERAKELSCLYRVGEAISSAEPRSIVLQRVADALPPGWQFPEVCAAEVTVDDVTAMSAGFRPTPFVQRVPVVIDGESVGQLSVVYLEERPAADEGPFLREERKLLEAVAERVAHYVQQRRLLHALTSYERAVASASETGHREWGVILDFLERTDPMLLRRITRKMINHLCWNDVEEARGLLRELPPVADEGDDIGENRPARPGKLADVGVLTRETFQVAARHLSENEILVCIQRWIREDKTSFLATTLERQDTSLSEVIEALDRFRSISAVEDELPSPIRSVLRVNLLRRFFSDQLEFVNAAKDHVTVDDFHALSQRVVTTTHSRGKLGGKSAGLFLAVHVVRSLAGTNRGQGLGTFREPRTWYLTSDGLPAFIHYNNLEDLWARKYMTLDEIRQDYPRIAPLFKGSQFPPEIVKGLSLALDDLEGTPLIVRSSSLLEDQVGAA
;
A
#
# COMPACT_ATOMS: atom_id res chain seq x y z
N MET A 1 30.13 -29.56 54.08
CA MET A 1 29.56 -28.21 53.94
C MET A 1 29.51 -27.92 52.46
N THR A 2 28.33 -28.12 51.87
CA THR A 2 28.02 -27.84 50.48
C THR A 2 27.51 -26.42 50.40
N ASP A 3 28.27 -25.51 49.78
CA ASP A 3 27.80 -24.17 49.46
C ASP A 3 27.29 -24.21 48.02
N GLY A 4 25.96 -24.19 47.89
CA GLY A 4 25.24 -24.25 46.62
C GLY A 4 24.71 -22.87 46.28
N THR A 5 25.47 -22.12 45.50
CA THR A 5 25.00 -20.91 44.83
C THR A 5 24.57 -21.29 43.41
N PRO A 6 23.33 -21.00 42.96
CA PRO A 6 22.91 -21.36 41.62
C PRO A 6 23.61 -20.47 40.57
N PRO A 7 23.79 -20.94 39.33
CA PRO A 7 24.35 -20.10 38.26
C PRO A 7 23.37 -18.97 37.95
N GLY A 8 23.80 -17.73 38.18
CA GLY A 8 23.05 -16.54 37.84
C GLY A 8 22.80 -16.47 36.33
N ALA A 9 21.55 -16.16 35.96
CA ALA A 9 21.14 -15.92 34.58
C ALA A 9 21.99 -14.80 33.95
N ASP A 10 22.41 -15.00 32.70
CA ASP A 10 23.17 -14.02 31.94
C ASP A 10 22.29 -12.77 31.67
N PRO A 11 22.62 -11.59 32.24
CA PRO A 11 21.79 -10.38 32.14
C PRO A 11 21.52 -9.95 30.69
N GLY A 12 22.41 -10.30 29.75
CA GLY A 12 22.26 -9.99 28.33
C GLY A 12 21.19 -10.84 27.65
N ALA A 13 21.09 -12.12 27.99
CA ALA A 13 20.07 -13.02 27.45
C ALA A 13 18.66 -12.65 27.95
N ASP A 14 18.54 -12.27 29.22
CA ASP A 14 17.27 -11.84 29.82
C ASP A 14 16.80 -10.48 29.32
N ALA A 15 17.73 -9.58 28.95
CA ALA A 15 17.39 -8.31 28.30
C ALA A 15 16.91 -8.54 26.85
N LEU A 16 17.58 -9.41 26.10
CA LEU A 16 17.20 -9.76 24.73
C LEU A 16 15.84 -10.48 24.69
N LEU A 17 15.60 -11.44 25.58
CA LEU A 17 14.32 -12.13 25.69
C LEU A 17 13.16 -11.19 26.05
N ARG A 18 13.42 -10.17 26.89
CA ARG A 18 12.44 -9.12 27.19
C ARG A 18 12.16 -8.26 25.95
N ALA A 19 13.18 -7.79 25.25
CA ALA A 19 13.01 -7.00 24.03
C ALA A 19 12.22 -7.77 22.94
N LEU A 20 12.50 -9.07 22.76
CA LEU A 20 11.77 -9.92 21.82
C LEU A 20 10.30 -10.12 22.21
N ARG A 21 10.01 -10.27 23.51
CA ARG A 21 8.63 -10.38 24.00
C ARG A 21 7.85 -9.09 23.80
N GLU A 22 8.43 -7.93 24.10
CA GLU A 22 7.76 -6.64 23.86
C GLU A 22 7.52 -6.42 22.35
N ARG A 23 8.47 -6.78 21.48
CA ARG A 23 8.25 -6.75 20.03
C ARG A 23 7.16 -7.69 19.55
N ALA A 24 7.06 -8.88 20.13
CA ALA A 24 5.99 -9.82 19.80
C ALA A 24 4.60 -9.27 20.19
N LYS A 25 4.49 -8.57 21.33
CA LYS A 25 3.27 -7.88 21.76
C LYS A 25 2.89 -6.75 20.79
N GLU A 26 3.85 -5.89 20.42
CA GLU A 26 3.65 -4.81 19.44
C GLU A 26 3.11 -5.36 18.11
N LEU A 27 3.77 -6.38 17.56
CA LEU A 27 3.37 -7.03 16.30
C LEU A 27 1.98 -7.67 16.40
N SER A 28 1.67 -8.33 17.52
CA SER A 28 0.35 -8.92 17.76
C SER A 28 -0.74 -7.86 17.83
N CYS A 29 -0.49 -6.73 18.51
CA CYS A 29 -1.40 -5.59 18.56
C CYS A 29 -1.67 -5.04 17.16
N LEU A 30 -0.61 -4.73 16.39
CA LEU A 30 -0.74 -4.24 15.01
C LEU A 30 -1.48 -5.22 14.10
N TYR A 31 -1.27 -6.52 14.27
CA TYR A 31 -1.99 -7.54 13.51
C TYR A 31 -3.48 -7.56 13.85
N ARG A 32 -3.86 -7.57 15.13
CA ARG A 32 -5.26 -7.57 15.57
C ARG A 32 -6.00 -6.29 15.15
N VAL A 33 -5.32 -5.14 15.23
CA VAL A 33 -5.83 -3.87 14.71
C VAL A 33 -6.03 -3.94 13.20
N GLY A 34 -5.06 -4.49 12.46
CA GLY A 34 -5.17 -4.69 11.01
C GLY A 34 -6.35 -5.59 10.64
N GLU A 35 -6.53 -6.71 11.35
CA GLU A 35 -7.65 -7.63 11.15
C GLU A 35 -9.02 -6.96 11.43
N ALA A 36 -9.10 -6.17 12.51
CA ALA A 36 -10.32 -5.41 12.84
C ALA A 36 -10.67 -4.41 11.74
N ILE A 37 -9.68 -3.63 11.29
CA ILE A 37 -9.84 -2.58 10.28
C ILE A 37 -10.19 -3.14 8.90
N SER A 38 -9.65 -4.30 8.54
CA SER A 38 -9.95 -4.99 7.28
C SER A 38 -11.32 -5.66 7.25
N SER A 39 -12.04 -5.71 8.37
CA SER A 39 -13.36 -6.34 8.44
C SER A 39 -14.46 -5.49 7.78
N ALA A 40 -15.48 -6.15 7.25
CA ALA A 40 -16.68 -5.51 6.70
C ALA A 40 -17.69 -5.06 7.79
N GLU A 41 -17.35 -5.24 9.07
CA GLU A 41 -18.24 -4.97 10.20
C GLU A 41 -18.59 -3.48 10.36
N PRO A 42 -19.69 -3.13 11.06
CA PRO A 42 -20.01 -1.78 11.44
C PRO A 42 -18.86 -1.09 12.18
N ARG A 43 -18.68 0.22 11.95
CA ARG A 43 -17.64 1.05 12.56
C ARG A 43 -17.55 0.90 14.08
N SER A 44 -18.69 0.82 14.78
CA SER A 44 -18.73 0.63 16.23
C SER A 44 -18.06 -0.68 16.68
N ILE A 45 -18.27 -1.77 15.96
CA ILE A 45 -17.65 -3.08 16.25
C ILE A 45 -16.16 -3.04 15.93
N VAL A 46 -15.76 -2.43 14.82
CA VAL A 46 -14.34 -2.27 14.48
C VAL A 46 -13.60 -1.46 15.53
N LEU A 47 -14.13 -0.29 15.93
CA LEU A 47 -13.49 0.54 16.96
C LEU A 47 -13.43 -0.17 18.32
N GLN A 48 -14.42 -0.99 18.66
CA GLN A 48 -14.38 -1.83 19.85
C GLN A 48 -13.26 -2.86 19.79
N ARG A 49 -13.11 -3.57 18.66
CA ARG A 49 -12.01 -4.52 18.45
C ARG A 49 -10.64 -3.84 18.50
N VAL A 50 -10.52 -2.60 18.01
CA VAL A 50 -9.30 -1.80 18.14
C VAL A 50 -9.03 -1.46 19.61
N ALA A 51 -10.03 -0.98 20.35
CA ALA A 51 -9.90 -0.70 21.78
C ALA A 51 -9.46 -1.94 22.57
N ASP A 52 -10.00 -3.12 22.26
CA ASP A 52 -9.65 -4.39 22.91
C ASP A 52 -8.28 -4.95 22.49
N ALA A 53 -7.74 -4.50 21.35
CA ALA A 53 -6.44 -4.93 20.84
C ALA A 53 -5.26 -4.16 21.44
N LEU A 54 -5.50 -2.95 21.96
CA LEU A 54 -4.46 -2.08 22.53
C LEU A 54 -3.86 -2.63 23.84
N PRO A 55 -4.63 -2.99 24.89
CA PRO A 55 -4.04 -3.37 26.18
C PRO A 55 -3.00 -4.49 26.15
N PRO A 56 -3.18 -5.59 25.38
CA PRO A 56 -2.17 -6.64 25.25
C PRO A 56 -0.83 -6.21 24.62
N GLY A 57 -0.82 -5.08 23.90
CA GLY A 57 0.36 -4.51 23.26
C GLY A 57 1.27 -3.71 24.22
N TRP A 58 0.81 -3.43 25.43
CA TRP A 58 1.52 -2.61 26.42
C TRP A 58 2.33 -3.47 27.41
N GLN A 59 3.24 -2.82 28.13
CA GLN A 59 4.14 -3.43 29.09
C GLN A 59 3.38 -4.13 30.23
N PHE A 60 2.27 -3.54 30.70
CA PHE A 60 1.43 -4.07 31.78
C PHE A 60 -0.04 -4.29 31.33
N PRO A 61 -0.34 -5.34 30.54
CA PRO A 61 -1.67 -5.58 29.97
C PRO A 61 -2.79 -5.70 31.01
N GLU A 62 -2.54 -6.39 32.11
CA GLU A 62 -3.51 -6.67 33.19
C GLU A 62 -4.12 -5.42 33.84
N VAL A 63 -3.44 -4.28 33.78
CA VAL A 63 -3.97 -3.00 34.30
C VAL A 63 -4.07 -1.94 33.22
N CYS A 64 -3.97 -2.33 31.95
CA CYS A 64 -4.09 -1.44 30.82
C CYS A 64 -5.53 -1.42 30.31
N ALA A 65 -6.04 -0.23 29.99
CA ALA A 65 -7.31 -0.07 29.32
C ALA A 65 -7.21 1.04 28.26
N ALA A 66 -8.07 0.97 27.24
CA ALA A 66 -8.03 1.90 26.12
C ALA A 66 -9.42 2.43 25.77
N GLU A 67 -9.44 3.64 25.22
CA GLU A 67 -10.60 4.31 24.65
C GLU A 67 -10.25 4.81 23.25
N VAL A 68 -11.17 4.59 22.33
CA VAL A 68 -11.05 4.99 20.94
C VAL A 68 -12.28 5.82 20.60
N THR A 69 -12.07 7.08 20.27
CA THR A 69 -13.14 7.98 19.83
C THR A 69 -12.85 8.45 18.41
N VAL A 70 -13.82 8.27 17.51
CA VAL A 70 -13.76 8.81 16.15
C VAL A 70 -15.15 9.28 15.73
N ASP A 71 -15.25 10.52 15.25
CA ASP A 71 -16.52 11.20 14.99
C ASP A 71 -17.44 11.11 16.22
N ASP A 72 -18.64 10.58 16.05
CA ASP A 72 -19.65 10.42 17.11
C ASP A 72 -19.59 9.04 17.80
N VAL A 73 -18.58 8.22 17.49
CA VAL A 73 -18.47 6.83 17.99
C VAL A 73 -17.31 6.71 18.97
N THR A 74 -17.63 6.35 20.22
CA THR A 74 -16.66 6.01 21.26
C THR A 74 -16.76 4.55 21.60
N ALA A 75 -15.62 3.87 21.67
CA ALA A 75 -15.48 2.49 22.10
C ALA A 75 -14.43 2.38 23.22
N MET A 76 -14.66 1.49 24.18
CA MET A 76 -13.84 1.37 25.38
C MET A 76 -13.52 -0.10 25.64
N SER A 77 -12.27 -0.41 25.96
CA SER A 77 -11.89 -1.74 26.40
C SER A 77 -12.45 -2.05 27.80
N ALA A 78 -12.47 -3.32 28.16
CA ALA A 78 -12.94 -3.75 29.48
C ALA A 78 -12.23 -3.00 30.62
N GLY A 79 -13.02 -2.46 31.55
CA GLY A 79 -12.51 -1.80 32.76
C GLY A 79 -11.95 -0.40 32.57
N PHE A 80 -12.11 0.23 31.41
CA PHE A 80 -11.65 1.60 31.16
C PHE A 80 -12.25 2.59 32.17
N ARG A 81 -11.36 3.39 32.78
CA ARG A 81 -11.71 4.56 33.58
C ARG A 81 -10.60 5.61 33.43
N PRO A 82 -10.91 6.91 33.39
CA PRO A 82 -9.89 7.94 33.32
C PRO A 82 -8.96 7.88 34.53
N THR A 83 -7.65 7.87 34.29
CA THR A 83 -6.62 7.98 35.34
C THR A 83 -5.60 9.06 34.95
N PRO A 84 -4.77 9.54 35.90
CA PRO A 84 -3.65 10.43 35.59
C PRO A 84 -2.56 9.78 34.71
N PHE A 85 -2.52 8.45 34.66
CA PHE A 85 -1.54 7.66 33.92
C PHE A 85 -2.05 7.38 32.51
N VAL A 86 -1.99 8.39 31.64
CA VAL A 86 -2.63 8.33 30.32
C VAL A 86 -1.72 8.76 29.17
N GLN A 87 -1.73 8.00 28.08
CA GLN A 87 -1.22 8.41 26.77
C GLN A 87 -2.38 8.74 25.83
N ARG A 88 -2.19 9.79 25.01
CA ARG A 88 -3.21 10.29 24.08
C ARG A 88 -2.58 10.64 22.74
N VAL A 89 -3.23 10.20 21.67
CA VAL A 89 -2.85 10.53 20.29
C VAL A 89 -4.10 10.92 19.52
N PRO A 90 -4.13 12.07 18.83
CA PRO A 90 -5.25 12.44 17.96
C PRO A 90 -5.28 11.54 16.73
N VAL A 91 -6.48 11.18 16.30
CA VAL A 91 -6.71 10.61 14.96
C VAL A 91 -6.91 11.79 14.01
N VAL A 92 -6.04 11.91 13.01
CA VAL A 92 -6.01 13.08 12.10
C VAL A 92 -6.25 12.62 10.66
N ILE A 93 -7.18 13.27 9.96
CA ILE A 93 -7.44 13.07 8.53
C ILE A 93 -7.32 14.44 7.86
N ASP A 94 -6.51 14.54 6.80
CA ASP A 94 -6.29 15.77 6.02
C ASP A 94 -5.92 17.01 6.87
N GLY A 95 -5.26 16.79 8.02
CA GLY A 95 -4.82 17.83 8.95
C GLY A 95 -5.85 18.20 10.02
N GLU A 96 -7.07 17.66 9.97
CA GLU A 96 -8.10 17.87 10.99
C GLU A 96 -8.17 16.68 11.96
N SER A 97 -8.27 16.97 13.26
CA SER A 97 -8.48 15.93 14.28
C SER A 97 -9.94 15.49 14.28
N VAL A 98 -10.18 14.25 13.87
CA VAL A 98 -11.51 13.63 13.78
C VAL A 98 -11.82 12.73 14.97
N GLY A 99 -10.88 12.60 15.90
CA GLY A 99 -10.96 11.65 16.99
C GLY A 99 -9.67 11.57 17.79
N GLN A 100 -9.62 10.61 18.71
CA GLN A 100 -8.52 10.42 19.64
C GLN A 100 -8.46 8.97 20.13
N LEU A 101 -7.24 8.44 20.24
CA LEU A 101 -6.93 7.22 20.97
C LEU A 101 -6.36 7.58 22.34
N SER A 102 -6.84 6.91 23.37
CA SER A 102 -6.36 7.05 24.74
C SER A 102 -6.03 5.68 25.32
N VAL A 103 -4.88 5.55 25.98
CA VAL A 103 -4.50 4.36 26.74
C VAL A 103 -4.18 4.77 28.17
N VAL A 104 -4.70 4.04 29.14
CA VAL A 104 -4.55 4.32 30.58
C VAL A 104 -4.01 3.11 31.32
N TYR A 105 -3.19 3.34 32.34
CA TYR A 105 -2.97 2.37 33.41
C TYR A 105 -3.90 2.64 34.59
N LEU A 106 -4.57 1.59 35.07
CA LEU A 106 -5.58 1.61 36.12
C LEU A 106 -5.00 1.72 37.54
N GLU A 107 -3.69 1.50 37.66
CA GLU A 107 -2.87 1.52 38.87
C GLU A 107 -1.57 2.28 38.60
N GLU A 108 -0.92 2.77 39.67
CA GLU A 108 0.39 3.41 39.55
C GLU A 108 1.45 2.38 39.14
N ARG A 109 2.32 2.78 38.20
CA ARG A 109 3.41 1.95 37.68
C ARG A 109 4.73 2.73 37.71
N PRO A 110 5.88 2.04 37.72
CA PRO A 110 7.18 2.70 37.70
C PRO A 110 7.31 3.66 36.52
N ALA A 111 7.95 4.81 36.76
CA ALA A 111 8.22 5.77 35.69
C ALA A 111 9.19 5.18 34.65
N ALA A 112 8.89 5.48 33.39
CA ALA A 112 9.63 5.14 32.20
C ALA A 112 9.90 6.42 31.38
N ASP A 113 9.53 6.46 30.09
CA ASP A 113 9.81 7.61 29.20
C ASP A 113 8.72 8.69 29.22
N GLU A 114 7.45 8.29 29.16
CA GLU A 114 6.27 9.18 29.20
C GLU A 114 5.38 8.78 30.38
N GLY A 115 5.71 9.28 31.59
CA GLY A 115 5.09 8.76 32.80
C GLY A 115 5.43 7.28 32.97
N PRO A 116 4.46 6.36 33.15
CA PRO A 116 4.72 4.92 33.22
C PRO A 116 4.87 4.21 31.87
N PHE A 117 4.87 4.93 30.75
CA PHE A 117 4.87 4.35 29.40
C PHE A 117 6.24 4.44 28.71
N LEU A 118 6.52 3.47 27.83
CA LEU A 118 7.73 3.40 27.02
C LEU A 118 7.60 4.23 25.73
N ARG A 119 8.73 4.69 25.19
CA ARG A 119 8.76 5.42 23.91
C ARG A 119 8.25 4.57 22.74
N GLU A 120 8.48 3.27 22.77
CA GLU A 120 7.98 2.31 21.78
C GLU A 120 6.45 2.20 21.82
N GLU A 121 5.82 2.22 23.01
CA GLU A 121 4.37 2.21 23.17
C GLU A 121 3.72 3.48 22.58
N ARG A 122 4.38 4.63 22.74
CA ARG A 122 3.96 5.88 22.09
C ARG A 122 3.93 5.74 20.57
N LYS A 123 5.01 5.19 19.98
CA LYS A 123 5.10 4.94 18.53
C LYS A 123 4.05 3.93 18.07
N LEU A 124 3.77 2.90 18.86
CA LEU A 124 2.70 1.93 18.59
C LEU A 124 1.34 2.62 18.54
N LEU A 125 1.02 3.47 19.53
CA LEU A 125 -0.25 4.20 19.58
C LEU A 125 -0.41 5.16 18.40
N GLU A 126 0.69 5.84 17.99
CA GLU A 126 0.73 6.68 16.79
C GLU A 126 0.49 5.89 15.50
N ALA A 127 1.14 4.74 15.34
CA ALA A 127 0.92 3.86 14.19
C ALA A 127 -0.52 3.31 14.14
N VAL A 128 -1.12 3.00 15.29
CA VAL A 128 -2.53 2.60 15.35
C VAL A 128 -3.45 3.76 14.99
N ALA A 129 -3.17 4.99 15.46
CA ALA A 129 -3.95 6.18 15.11
C ALA A 129 -3.93 6.44 13.60
N GLU A 130 -2.78 6.29 12.94
CA GLU A 130 -2.64 6.42 11.49
C GLU A 130 -3.47 5.37 10.73
N ARG A 131 -3.44 4.10 11.18
CA ARG A 131 -4.26 3.03 10.57
C ARG A 131 -5.76 3.28 10.75
N VAL A 132 -6.18 3.73 11.93
CA VAL A 132 -7.58 4.10 12.20
C VAL A 132 -7.99 5.30 11.33
N ALA A 133 -7.12 6.28 11.13
CA ALA A 133 -7.38 7.40 10.23
C ALA A 133 -7.61 6.92 8.79
N HIS A 134 -6.73 6.05 8.27
CA HIS A 134 -6.87 5.47 6.93
C HIS A 134 -8.17 4.64 6.78
N TYR A 135 -8.52 3.83 7.79
CA TYR A 135 -9.79 3.08 7.82
C TYR A 135 -11.00 4.00 7.70
N VAL A 136 -11.04 5.07 8.50
CA VAL A 136 -12.16 6.01 8.54
C VAL A 136 -12.27 6.75 7.22
N GLN A 137 -11.16 7.19 6.66
CA GLN A 137 -11.11 7.82 5.34
C GLN A 137 -11.64 6.86 4.24
N GLN A 138 -11.22 5.59 4.26
CA GLN A 138 -11.70 4.57 3.34
C GLN A 138 -13.20 4.31 3.49
N ARG A 139 -13.73 4.24 4.72
CA ARG A 139 -15.17 4.04 4.97
C ARG A 139 -16.00 5.25 4.56
N ARG A 140 -15.53 6.48 4.81
CA ARG A 140 -16.18 7.70 4.32
C ARG A 140 -16.25 7.70 2.80
N LEU A 141 -15.16 7.32 2.13
CA LEU A 141 -15.14 7.16 0.67
C LEU A 141 -16.14 6.09 0.21
N LEU A 142 -16.14 4.89 0.79
CA LEU A 142 -17.09 3.83 0.40
C LEU A 142 -18.55 4.24 0.61
N HIS A 143 -18.87 4.87 1.75
CA HIS A 143 -20.21 5.41 2.00
C HIS A 143 -20.60 6.46 0.96
N ALA A 144 -19.68 7.35 0.60
CA ALA A 144 -19.88 8.34 -0.46
C ALA A 144 -20.20 7.67 -1.81
N LEU A 145 -19.62 6.51 -2.09
CA LEU A 145 -19.88 5.74 -3.31
C LEU A 145 -21.22 5.02 -3.30
N THR A 146 -21.59 4.40 -2.19
CA THR A 146 -22.92 3.77 -2.08
C THR A 146 -24.03 4.82 -2.11
N SER A 147 -23.81 6.01 -1.51
CA SER A 147 -24.76 7.13 -1.65
C SER A 147 -24.79 7.67 -3.07
N TYR A 148 -23.65 7.68 -3.77
CA TYR A 148 -23.54 8.04 -5.18
C TYR A 148 -24.35 7.08 -6.08
N GLU A 149 -24.17 5.76 -5.94
CA GLU A 149 -24.90 4.75 -6.71
C GLU A 149 -26.41 4.81 -6.46
N ARG A 150 -26.82 5.05 -5.22
CA ARG A 150 -28.24 5.24 -4.86
C ARG A 150 -28.80 6.56 -5.39
N ALA A 151 -28.02 7.63 -5.36
CA ALA A 151 -28.43 8.93 -5.89
C ALA A 151 -28.61 8.86 -7.41
N VAL A 152 -27.67 8.25 -8.14
CA VAL A 152 -27.77 8.01 -9.58
C VAL A 152 -28.97 7.11 -9.92
N ALA A 153 -29.23 6.07 -9.13
CA ALA A 153 -30.41 5.21 -9.32
C ALA A 153 -31.75 5.93 -9.06
N SER A 154 -31.76 6.99 -8.26
CA SER A 154 -32.96 7.79 -7.94
C SER A 154 -33.13 9.06 -8.79
N ALA A 155 -32.05 9.59 -9.37
CA ALA A 155 -32.05 10.81 -10.16
C ALA A 155 -32.62 10.60 -11.57
N SER A 156 -32.55 9.36 -12.06
CA SER A 156 -33.21 8.89 -13.29
C SER A 156 -34.74 9.05 -13.27
N GLU A 157 -35.36 9.30 -12.10
CA GLU A 157 -36.80 9.50 -11.95
C GLU A 157 -37.24 10.98 -11.80
N THR A 158 -36.36 11.94 -11.51
CA THR A 158 -36.77 13.27 -10.99
C THR A 158 -36.31 14.51 -11.76
N GLY A 159 -35.69 14.37 -12.94
CA GLY A 159 -35.46 15.49 -13.88
C GLY A 159 -34.60 16.65 -13.35
N HIS A 160 -33.90 16.44 -12.24
CA HIS A 160 -32.83 17.34 -11.80
C HIS A 160 -31.56 17.01 -12.59
N ARG A 161 -30.75 18.02 -12.91
CA ARG A 161 -29.45 17.80 -13.56
C ARG A 161 -28.60 16.88 -12.67
N GLU A 162 -28.48 15.61 -13.05
CA GLU A 162 -27.91 14.56 -12.19
C GLU A 162 -26.46 14.90 -11.75
N TRP A 163 -25.72 15.61 -12.61
CA TRP A 163 -24.36 16.06 -12.30
C TRP A 163 -24.29 17.18 -11.27
N GLY A 164 -25.32 18.02 -11.13
CA GLY A 164 -25.34 19.11 -10.14
C GLY A 164 -25.33 18.57 -8.71
N VAL A 165 -26.12 17.50 -8.48
CA VAL A 165 -26.17 16.80 -7.18
C VAL A 165 -24.80 16.19 -6.83
N ILE A 166 -24.07 15.68 -7.83
CA ILE A 166 -22.73 15.12 -7.62
C ILE A 166 -21.75 16.22 -7.20
N LEU A 167 -21.79 17.39 -7.84
CA LEU A 167 -20.90 18.49 -7.50
C LEU A 167 -21.21 19.06 -6.11
N ASP A 168 -22.47 19.26 -5.77
CA ASP A 168 -22.90 19.74 -4.44
C ASP A 168 -22.49 18.76 -3.33
N PHE A 169 -22.56 17.46 -3.63
CA PHE A 169 -22.07 16.42 -2.73
C PHE A 169 -20.55 16.50 -2.54
N LEU A 170 -19.79 16.54 -3.64
CA LEU A 170 -18.32 16.63 -3.61
C LEU A 170 -17.82 17.91 -2.96
N GLU A 171 -18.53 19.03 -3.11
CA GLU A 171 -18.20 20.29 -2.45
C GLU A 171 -18.20 20.17 -0.92
N ARG A 172 -19.02 19.27 -0.36
CA ARG A 172 -19.11 19.02 1.08
C ARG A 172 -18.22 17.88 1.56
N THR A 173 -17.97 16.87 0.73
CA THR A 173 -17.27 15.64 1.15
C THR A 173 -15.82 15.57 0.73
N ASP A 174 -15.47 16.10 -0.45
CA ASP A 174 -14.10 16.06 -0.99
C ASP A 174 -13.82 17.27 -1.91
N PRO A 175 -13.53 18.44 -1.32
CA PRO A 175 -13.23 19.66 -2.08
C PRO A 175 -11.99 19.54 -2.98
N MET A 176 -11.05 18.63 -2.63
CA MET A 176 -9.83 18.41 -3.41
C MET A 176 -10.12 17.63 -4.69
N LEU A 177 -10.93 16.57 -4.60
CA LEU A 177 -11.44 15.86 -5.77
C LEU A 177 -12.27 16.78 -6.66
N LEU A 178 -13.14 17.60 -6.07
CA LEU A 178 -13.91 18.60 -6.82
C LEU A 178 -13.00 19.53 -7.62
N ARG A 179 -11.97 20.08 -6.97
CA ARG A 179 -10.98 20.95 -7.65
C ARG A 179 -10.27 20.24 -8.80
N ARG A 180 -9.90 18.96 -8.64
CA ARG A 180 -9.27 18.16 -9.70
C ARG A 180 -10.23 17.93 -10.87
N ILE A 181 -11.49 17.60 -10.59
CA ILE A 181 -12.54 17.40 -11.59
C ILE A 181 -12.82 18.70 -12.35
N THR A 182 -12.97 19.83 -11.66
CA THR A 182 -13.17 21.15 -12.29
C THR A 182 -12.04 21.49 -13.26
N ARG A 183 -10.78 21.31 -12.83
CA ARG A 183 -9.63 21.50 -13.72
C ARG A 183 -9.67 20.57 -14.94
N LYS A 184 -10.01 19.29 -14.75
CA LYS A 184 -10.13 18.33 -15.86
C LYS A 184 -11.26 18.72 -16.82
N MET A 185 -12.37 19.28 -16.32
CA MET A 185 -13.47 19.77 -17.15
C MET A 185 -13.05 20.98 -17.99
N ILE A 186 -12.37 21.96 -17.39
CA ILE A 186 -11.82 23.12 -18.13
C ILE A 186 -10.92 22.62 -19.27
N ASN A 187 -9.96 21.74 -18.97
CA ASN A 187 -9.06 21.18 -19.99
C ASN A 187 -9.82 20.40 -21.07
N HIS A 188 -10.83 19.62 -20.69
CA HIS A 188 -11.65 18.87 -21.64
C HIS A 188 -12.42 19.80 -22.59
N LEU A 189 -13.00 20.89 -22.08
CA LEU A 189 -13.69 21.88 -22.91
C LEU A 189 -12.71 22.61 -23.83
N CYS A 190 -11.51 22.96 -23.36
CA CYS A 190 -10.47 23.56 -24.20
C CYS A 190 -10.00 22.62 -25.32
N TRP A 191 -9.85 21.32 -25.05
CA TRP A 191 -9.50 20.32 -26.08
C TRP A 191 -10.61 20.09 -27.11
N ASN A 192 -11.86 20.49 -26.80
CA ASN A 192 -12.99 20.45 -27.72
C ASN A 192 -13.30 21.84 -28.33
N ASP A 193 -12.32 22.75 -28.34
CA ASP A 193 -12.41 24.09 -28.96
C ASP A 193 -13.54 25.00 -28.43
N VAL A 194 -13.93 24.84 -27.16
CA VAL A 194 -14.87 25.76 -26.49
C VAL A 194 -14.12 27.03 -26.05
N GLU A 195 -14.35 28.14 -26.77
CA GLU A 195 -13.67 29.42 -26.54
C GLU A 195 -13.94 30.00 -25.15
N GLU A 196 -15.16 29.83 -24.62
CA GLU A 196 -15.54 30.27 -23.27
C GLU A 196 -14.70 29.61 -22.17
N ALA A 197 -14.21 28.38 -22.41
CA ALA A 197 -13.39 27.65 -21.45
C ALA A 197 -11.95 28.17 -21.37
N ARG A 198 -11.45 28.86 -22.41
CA ARG A 198 -10.11 29.47 -22.38
C ARG A 198 -10.01 30.62 -21.37
N GLY A 199 -11.12 31.32 -21.11
CA GLY A 199 -11.21 32.33 -20.05
C GLY A 199 -11.06 31.72 -18.66
N LEU A 200 -11.69 30.56 -18.43
CA LEU A 200 -11.62 29.82 -17.16
C LEU A 200 -10.23 29.25 -16.88
N LEU A 201 -9.46 28.92 -17.93
CA LEU A 201 -8.09 28.41 -17.81
C LEU A 201 -7.13 29.45 -17.21
N ARG A 202 -7.40 30.75 -17.41
CA ARG A 202 -6.62 31.86 -16.84
C ARG A 202 -6.88 32.09 -15.34
N GLU A 203 -8.02 31.60 -14.83
CA GLU A 203 -8.35 31.68 -13.40
C GLU A 203 -7.79 30.50 -12.59
N LEU A 204 -7.33 29.44 -13.26
CA LEU A 204 -6.51 28.42 -12.64
C LEU A 204 -5.12 29.01 -12.30
N PRO A 205 -4.42 28.49 -11.26
CA PRO A 205 -3.05 28.91 -10.98
C PRO A 205 -2.21 28.81 -12.26
N PRO A 206 -1.37 29.82 -12.55
CA PRO A 206 -0.71 29.93 -13.84
C PRO A 206 0.09 28.67 -14.15
N VAL A 207 -0.31 27.97 -15.21
CA VAL A 207 0.64 27.24 -16.05
C VAL A 207 1.26 28.32 -16.92
N ALA A 208 2.58 28.50 -16.81
CA ALA A 208 3.42 29.51 -17.47
C ALA A 208 2.68 30.39 -18.50
N ASP A 209 2.54 31.68 -18.18
CA ASP A 209 1.90 32.70 -19.00
C ASP A 209 2.41 32.64 -20.46
N GLU A 210 1.53 32.70 -21.46
CA GLU A 210 1.87 32.65 -22.90
C GLU A 210 2.68 33.86 -23.40
N GLY A 211 3.28 34.63 -22.50
CA GLY A 211 4.11 35.80 -22.78
C GLY A 211 5.51 35.78 -22.17
N ASP A 212 5.84 34.81 -21.31
CA ASP A 212 7.18 34.64 -20.76
C ASP A 212 7.91 33.51 -21.48
N ASP A 213 9.19 33.74 -21.76
CA ASP A 213 10.13 32.85 -22.44
C ASP A 213 10.00 31.41 -21.91
N ILE A 214 9.33 30.53 -22.68
CA ILE A 214 8.98 29.13 -22.36
C ILE A 214 10.23 28.27 -22.04
N GLY A 215 11.44 28.82 -22.23
CA GLY A 215 12.71 28.13 -22.03
C GLY A 215 13.29 28.12 -20.61
N GLU A 216 12.85 28.99 -19.69
CA GLU A 216 13.44 29.05 -18.35
C GLU A 216 12.60 28.31 -17.30
N ASN A 217 13.13 27.18 -16.79
CA ASN A 217 12.56 26.43 -15.66
C ASN A 217 12.66 27.26 -14.35
N ARG A 218 11.79 28.26 -14.20
CA ARG A 218 11.68 29.13 -13.02
C ARG A 218 10.31 28.94 -12.35
N PRO A 219 10.25 28.93 -11.01
CA PRO A 219 8.97 28.83 -10.30
C PRO A 219 8.07 30.02 -10.66
N ALA A 220 6.86 29.73 -11.17
CA ALA A 220 5.86 30.75 -11.40
C ALA A 220 5.43 31.38 -10.08
N ARG A 221 5.07 32.68 -10.11
CA ARG A 221 4.52 33.35 -8.93
C ARG A 221 3.17 32.72 -8.57
N PRO A 222 2.93 32.35 -7.29
CA PRO A 222 1.64 31.79 -6.89
C PRO A 222 0.53 32.83 -7.15
N GLY A 223 -0.37 32.51 -8.07
CA GLY A 223 -1.56 33.32 -8.37
C GLY A 223 -2.57 33.28 -7.22
N LYS A 224 -3.50 34.25 -7.19
CA LYS A 224 -4.64 34.22 -6.26
C LYS A 224 -5.47 32.97 -6.57
N LEU A 225 -5.73 32.13 -5.57
CA LEU A 225 -6.68 31.03 -5.74
C LEU A 225 -8.08 31.63 -5.92
N ALA A 226 -8.67 31.42 -7.10
CA ALA A 226 -10.11 31.62 -7.29
C ALA A 226 -10.89 30.74 -6.30
N ASP A 227 -12.05 31.21 -5.86
CA ASP A 227 -12.97 30.41 -5.05
C ASP A 227 -13.38 29.18 -5.88
N VAL A 228 -13.04 27.99 -5.36
CA VAL A 228 -13.25 26.71 -6.05
C VAL A 228 -14.74 26.50 -6.36
N GLY A 229 -15.65 26.95 -5.50
CA GLY A 229 -17.09 26.80 -5.72
C GLY A 229 -17.60 27.66 -6.88
N VAL A 230 -17.12 28.90 -6.99
CA VAL A 230 -17.47 29.82 -8.09
C VAL A 230 -16.94 29.30 -9.42
N LEU A 231 -15.65 28.96 -9.48
CA LEU A 231 -15.02 28.45 -10.70
C LEU A 231 -15.66 27.13 -11.16
N THR A 232 -16.00 26.25 -10.22
CA THR A 232 -16.70 24.99 -10.53
C THR A 232 -18.06 25.27 -11.15
N ARG A 233 -18.86 26.14 -10.54
CA ARG A 233 -20.20 26.45 -11.05
C ARG A 233 -20.14 27.03 -12.46
N GLU A 234 -19.23 27.97 -12.71
CA GLU A 234 -19.05 28.58 -14.04
C GLU A 234 -18.59 27.55 -15.08
N THR A 235 -17.61 26.71 -14.72
CA THR A 235 -17.11 25.64 -15.60
C THR A 235 -18.21 24.70 -16.04
N PHE A 236 -19.01 24.20 -15.10
CA PHE A 236 -20.07 23.24 -15.44
C PHE A 236 -21.30 23.89 -16.08
N GLN A 237 -21.52 25.20 -15.88
CA GLN A 237 -22.49 25.96 -16.68
C GLN A 237 -22.05 26.09 -18.14
N VAL A 238 -20.76 26.33 -18.40
CA VAL A 238 -20.22 26.29 -19.76
C VAL A 238 -20.35 24.89 -20.33
N ALA A 239 -19.93 23.85 -19.60
CA ALA A 239 -20.07 22.46 -20.03
C ALA A 239 -21.51 22.12 -20.44
N ALA A 240 -22.50 22.51 -19.63
CA ALA A 240 -23.92 22.24 -19.89
C ALA A 240 -24.51 22.96 -21.12
N ARG A 241 -23.81 23.95 -21.70
CA ARG A 241 -24.22 24.59 -22.96
C ARG A 241 -23.67 23.87 -24.19
N HIS A 242 -22.56 23.15 -24.05
CA HIS A 242 -21.84 22.52 -25.16
C HIS A 242 -21.88 21.00 -25.15
N LEU A 243 -22.16 20.38 -24.00
CA LEU A 243 -22.21 18.93 -23.80
C LEU A 243 -23.59 18.52 -23.28
N SER A 244 -24.01 17.30 -23.63
CA SER A 244 -25.19 16.66 -23.04
C SER A 244 -24.96 16.29 -21.57
N GLU A 245 -26.04 16.12 -20.81
CA GLU A 245 -25.94 15.72 -19.40
C GLU A 245 -25.22 14.38 -19.23
N ASN A 246 -25.47 13.44 -20.13
CA ASN A 246 -24.81 12.14 -20.11
C ASN A 246 -23.30 12.25 -20.37
N GLU A 247 -22.86 13.10 -21.30
CA GLU A 247 -21.43 13.32 -21.55
C GLU A 247 -20.72 13.90 -20.32
N ILE A 248 -21.34 14.89 -19.67
CA ILE A 248 -20.81 15.48 -18.43
C ILE A 248 -20.70 14.42 -17.33
N LEU A 249 -21.74 13.59 -17.15
CA LEU A 249 -21.75 12.51 -16.16
C LEU A 249 -20.65 11.49 -16.43
N VAL A 250 -20.50 11.05 -17.68
CA VAL A 250 -19.45 10.10 -18.08
C VAL A 250 -18.06 10.69 -17.80
N CYS A 251 -17.84 11.97 -18.08
CA CYS A 251 -16.59 12.65 -17.73
C CYS A 251 -16.31 12.66 -16.22
N ILE A 252 -17.29 13.09 -15.42
CA ILE A 252 -17.17 13.13 -13.95
C ILE A 252 -16.90 11.72 -13.39
N GLN A 253 -17.69 10.72 -13.80
CA GLN A 253 -17.53 9.32 -13.40
C GLN A 253 -16.13 8.80 -13.70
N ARG A 254 -15.68 9.03 -14.94
CA ARG A 254 -14.35 8.64 -15.39
C ARG A 254 -13.27 9.26 -14.51
N TRP A 255 -13.34 10.56 -14.23
CA TRP A 255 -12.31 11.23 -13.44
C TRP A 255 -12.33 10.87 -11.96
N ILE A 256 -13.50 10.61 -11.38
CA ILE A 256 -13.61 10.05 -10.03
C ILE A 256 -12.95 8.67 -9.99
N ARG A 257 -13.19 7.82 -10.99
CA ARG A 257 -12.57 6.49 -11.07
C ARG A 257 -11.05 6.57 -11.23
N GLU A 258 -10.57 7.43 -12.12
CA GLU A 258 -9.14 7.70 -12.27
C GLU A 258 -8.51 8.12 -10.94
N ASP A 259 -9.15 9.03 -10.20
CA ASP A 259 -8.69 9.50 -8.90
C ASP A 259 -8.63 8.38 -7.85
N LYS A 260 -9.67 7.54 -7.79
CA LYS A 260 -9.69 6.37 -6.91
C LYS A 260 -8.58 5.38 -7.18
N THR A 261 -8.07 5.31 -8.41
CA THR A 261 -6.97 4.40 -8.75
C THR A 261 -5.60 5.07 -8.68
N SER A 262 -5.54 6.38 -8.44
CA SER A 262 -4.30 7.16 -8.40
C SER A 262 -3.37 6.72 -7.27
N PHE A 263 -3.92 6.27 -6.13
CA PHE A 263 -3.10 5.78 -5.02
C PHE A 263 -2.18 4.63 -5.44
N LEU A 264 -2.65 3.72 -6.28
CA LEU A 264 -1.84 2.59 -6.74
C LEU A 264 -0.68 3.09 -7.58
N ALA A 265 -0.92 4.04 -8.49
CA ALA A 265 0.15 4.65 -9.28
C ALA A 265 1.18 5.35 -8.38
N THR A 266 0.72 6.15 -7.40
CA THR A 266 1.60 6.84 -6.45
C THR A 266 2.43 5.86 -5.61
N THR A 267 1.82 4.81 -5.08
CA THR A 267 2.52 3.75 -4.32
C THR A 267 3.58 3.07 -5.18
N LEU A 268 3.26 2.77 -6.44
CA LEU A 268 4.19 2.11 -7.35
C LEU A 268 5.35 3.00 -7.81
N GLU A 269 5.16 4.32 -7.91
CA GLU A 269 6.21 5.29 -8.27
C GLU A 269 7.21 5.55 -7.13
N ARG A 270 6.76 5.47 -5.88
CA ARG A 270 7.56 5.78 -4.68
C ARG A 270 8.62 4.72 -4.35
N GLN A 271 9.87 4.91 -4.78
CA GLN A 271 10.94 3.90 -4.67
C GLN A 271 11.17 3.31 -3.26
N ASP A 272 10.83 4.06 -2.21
CA ASP A 272 10.92 3.67 -0.80
C ASP A 272 9.88 2.63 -0.36
N THR A 273 8.79 2.51 -1.11
CA THR A 273 7.67 1.60 -0.84
C THR A 273 8.12 0.13 -0.82
N SER A 274 7.73 -0.60 0.23
CA SER A 274 8.02 -2.03 0.37
C SER A 274 7.10 -2.88 -0.51
N LEU A 275 7.51 -4.12 -0.81
CA LEU A 275 6.70 -5.05 -1.57
C LEU A 275 5.40 -5.38 -0.82
N SER A 276 5.42 -5.45 0.51
CA SER A 276 4.24 -5.65 1.34
C SER A 276 3.19 -4.54 1.15
N GLU A 277 3.62 -3.27 1.14
CA GLU A 277 2.75 -2.12 0.86
C GLU A 277 2.23 -2.12 -0.58
N VAL A 278 3.04 -2.56 -1.55
CA VAL A 278 2.59 -2.74 -2.94
C VAL A 278 1.50 -3.82 -3.02
N ILE A 279 1.67 -4.93 -2.32
CA ILE A 279 0.69 -6.02 -2.27
C ILE A 279 -0.62 -5.54 -1.62
N GLU A 280 -0.54 -4.81 -0.51
CA GLU A 280 -1.71 -4.19 0.13
C GLU A 280 -2.43 -3.21 -0.81
N ALA A 281 -1.67 -2.42 -1.59
CA ALA A 281 -2.24 -1.52 -2.58
C ALA A 281 -2.93 -2.27 -3.73
N LEU A 282 -2.40 -3.41 -4.16
CA LEU A 282 -3.04 -4.30 -5.15
C LEU A 282 -4.34 -4.91 -4.61
N ASP A 283 -4.34 -5.37 -3.35
CA ASP A 283 -5.53 -5.89 -2.68
C ASP A 283 -6.61 -4.80 -2.56
N ARG A 284 -6.21 -3.59 -2.17
CA ARG A 284 -7.10 -2.43 -2.11
C ARG A 284 -7.68 -2.10 -3.49
N PHE A 285 -6.86 -2.13 -4.54
CA PHE A 285 -7.31 -1.86 -5.91
C PHE A 285 -8.43 -2.82 -6.34
N ARG A 286 -8.27 -4.12 -6.06
CA ARG A 286 -9.32 -5.12 -6.34
C ARG A 286 -10.55 -4.95 -5.45
N SER A 287 -10.37 -4.58 -4.18
CA SER A 287 -11.49 -4.39 -3.24
C SER A 287 -12.46 -3.28 -3.68
N ILE A 288 -11.95 -2.25 -4.36
CA ILE A 288 -12.73 -1.12 -4.89
C ILE A 288 -13.49 -1.53 -6.18
N SER A 289 -13.38 -2.80 -6.61
CA SER A 289 -13.95 -3.33 -7.86
C SER A 289 -13.53 -2.50 -9.08
N ALA A 290 -12.32 -1.94 -9.04
CA ALA A 290 -11.77 -1.20 -10.17
C ALA A 290 -11.42 -2.18 -11.29
N VAL A 291 -12.13 -2.11 -12.42
CA VAL A 291 -11.81 -2.89 -13.61
C VAL A 291 -10.74 -2.13 -14.39
N GLU A 292 -9.58 -2.74 -14.58
CA GLU A 292 -8.45 -2.11 -15.27
C GLU A 292 -8.84 -1.61 -16.67
N ASP A 293 -9.66 -2.36 -17.41
CA ASP A 293 -10.09 -2.03 -18.77
C ASP A 293 -10.88 -0.72 -18.87
N GLU A 294 -11.48 -0.27 -17.78
CA GLU A 294 -12.20 1.00 -17.72
C GLU A 294 -11.26 2.21 -17.50
N LEU A 295 -10.00 1.97 -17.14
CA LEU A 295 -9.01 3.02 -16.99
C LEU A 295 -8.51 3.53 -18.35
N PRO A 296 -8.15 4.82 -18.48
CA PRO A 296 -7.49 5.33 -19.68
C PRO A 296 -6.22 4.56 -20.01
N SER A 297 -5.97 4.37 -21.32
CA SER A 297 -4.78 3.67 -21.82
C SER A 297 -3.45 4.15 -21.19
N PRO A 298 -3.18 5.47 -21.05
CA PRO A 298 -1.94 5.93 -20.42
C PRO A 298 -1.78 5.47 -18.96
N ILE A 299 -2.87 5.45 -18.19
CA ILE A 299 -2.83 5.04 -16.78
C ILE A 299 -2.57 3.54 -16.68
N ARG A 300 -3.23 2.72 -17.51
CA ARG A 300 -2.94 1.28 -17.58
C ARG A 300 -1.47 1.00 -17.88
N SER A 301 -0.91 1.69 -18.87
CA SER A 301 0.51 1.55 -19.21
C SER A 301 1.42 1.90 -18.05
N VAL A 302 1.15 2.99 -17.32
CA VAL A 302 1.92 3.39 -16.14
C VAL A 302 1.87 2.32 -15.04
N LEU A 303 0.67 1.81 -14.72
CA LEU A 303 0.49 0.77 -13.71
C LEU A 303 1.26 -0.51 -14.07
N ARG A 304 1.06 -1.03 -15.30
CA ARG A 304 1.73 -2.25 -15.77
C ARG A 304 3.25 -2.10 -15.80
N VAL A 305 3.75 -0.98 -16.32
CA VAL A 305 5.20 -0.70 -16.38
C VAL A 305 5.80 -0.66 -14.98
N ASN A 306 5.16 0.06 -14.04
CA ASN A 306 5.69 0.15 -12.69
C ASN A 306 5.61 -1.19 -11.95
N LEU A 307 4.55 -1.98 -12.14
CA LEU A 307 4.46 -3.33 -11.58
C LEU A 307 5.56 -4.27 -12.12
N LEU A 308 5.81 -4.25 -13.44
CA LEU A 308 6.92 -5.00 -14.04
C LEU A 308 8.27 -4.60 -13.44
N ARG A 309 8.50 -3.30 -13.26
CA ARG A 309 9.72 -2.76 -12.65
C ARG A 309 9.89 -3.19 -11.20
N ARG A 310 8.79 -3.18 -10.44
CA ARG A 310 8.77 -3.55 -9.02
C ARG A 310 9.03 -5.02 -8.78
N PHE A 311 8.35 -5.90 -9.52
CA PHE A 311 8.43 -7.33 -9.29
C PHE A 311 9.60 -7.99 -10.05
N PHE A 312 10.01 -7.46 -11.21
CA PHE A 312 10.93 -8.17 -12.10
C PHE A 312 12.18 -7.38 -12.48
N SER A 313 12.08 -6.42 -13.42
CA SER A 313 13.26 -5.80 -14.03
C SER A 313 12.98 -4.37 -14.51
N ASP A 314 13.99 -3.51 -14.39
CA ASP A 314 13.95 -2.13 -14.90
C ASP A 314 14.40 -2.02 -16.37
N GLN A 315 14.84 -3.14 -16.96
CA GLN A 315 15.32 -3.17 -18.33
C GLN A 315 14.21 -2.85 -19.31
N LEU A 316 14.49 -1.87 -20.17
CA LEU A 316 13.49 -1.32 -21.07
C LEU A 316 13.05 -2.34 -22.12
N GLU A 317 13.94 -3.22 -22.58
CA GLU A 317 13.60 -4.29 -23.52
C GLU A 317 12.57 -5.25 -22.92
N PHE A 318 12.81 -5.74 -21.70
CA PHE A 318 11.88 -6.61 -20.98
C PHE A 318 10.55 -5.92 -20.72
N VAL A 319 10.58 -4.69 -20.16
CA VAL A 319 9.36 -3.95 -19.82
C VAL A 319 8.51 -3.66 -21.06
N ASN A 320 9.13 -3.28 -22.19
CA ASN A 320 8.40 -3.05 -23.44
C ASN A 320 7.85 -4.33 -24.05
N ALA A 321 8.56 -5.45 -23.93
CA ALA A 321 8.07 -6.74 -24.38
C ALA A 321 6.91 -7.26 -23.52
N ALA A 322 6.85 -6.90 -22.23
CA ALA A 322 5.89 -7.46 -21.29
C ALA A 322 4.61 -6.62 -21.10
N LYS A 323 4.69 -5.29 -21.14
CA LYS A 323 3.59 -4.38 -20.72
C LYS A 323 2.27 -4.61 -21.46
N ASP A 324 2.30 -5.11 -22.69
CA ASP A 324 1.10 -5.31 -23.51
C ASP A 324 0.44 -6.68 -23.29
N HIS A 325 1.11 -7.58 -22.55
CA HIS A 325 0.63 -8.95 -22.29
C HIS A 325 0.18 -9.19 -20.86
N VAL A 326 0.39 -8.24 -19.95
CA VAL A 326 0.12 -8.39 -18.51
C VAL A 326 -0.94 -7.40 -18.05
N THR A 327 -1.63 -7.72 -16.96
CA THR A 327 -2.66 -6.91 -16.30
C THR A 327 -2.33 -6.72 -14.82
N VAL A 328 -2.97 -5.76 -14.14
CA VAL A 328 -2.83 -5.55 -12.70
C VAL A 328 -3.28 -6.78 -11.91
N ASP A 329 -4.32 -7.47 -12.38
CA ASP A 329 -4.83 -8.70 -11.76
C ASP A 329 -3.80 -9.85 -11.82
N ASP A 330 -2.98 -9.92 -12.87
CA ASP A 330 -1.90 -10.91 -12.96
C ASP A 330 -0.85 -10.70 -11.85
N PHE A 331 -0.54 -9.44 -11.50
CA PHE A 331 0.36 -9.11 -10.39
C PHE A 331 -0.26 -9.36 -9.02
N HIS A 332 -1.57 -9.14 -8.88
CA HIS A 332 -2.28 -9.58 -7.68
C HIS A 332 -2.26 -11.11 -7.55
N ALA A 333 -2.46 -11.86 -8.64
CA ALA A 333 -2.35 -13.32 -8.58
C ALA A 333 -0.92 -13.78 -8.24
N LEU A 334 0.09 -13.10 -8.77
CA LEU A 334 1.49 -13.32 -8.46
C LEU A 334 1.79 -13.06 -6.98
N SER A 335 1.32 -11.94 -6.41
CA SER A 335 1.65 -11.53 -5.04
C SER A 335 1.22 -12.56 -3.99
N GLN A 336 0.14 -13.30 -4.23
CA GLN A 336 -0.34 -14.35 -3.34
C GLN A 336 0.62 -15.54 -3.22
N ARG A 337 1.64 -15.64 -4.08
CA ARG A 337 2.67 -16.70 -4.09
C ARG A 337 4.09 -16.16 -3.93
N VAL A 338 4.25 -14.96 -3.38
CA VAL A 338 5.55 -14.35 -3.11
C VAL A 338 5.86 -14.45 -1.62
N VAL A 339 6.97 -15.11 -1.29
CA VAL A 339 7.59 -15.11 0.03
C VAL A 339 8.47 -13.88 0.14
N THR A 340 8.13 -13.00 1.07
CA THR A 340 8.73 -11.69 1.26
C THR A 340 8.95 -11.41 2.75
N THR A 341 9.83 -10.45 3.06
CA THR A 341 10.01 -9.92 4.41
C THR A 341 9.29 -8.58 4.58
N THR A 342 9.06 -8.15 5.82
CA THR A 342 8.24 -6.96 6.12
C THR A 342 8.68 -5.70 5.35
N HIS A 343 9.99 -5.50 5.19
CA HIS A 343 10.59 -4.34 4.51
C HIS A 343 11.21 -4.68 3.16
N SER A 344 10.80 -5.80 2.56
CA SER A 344 11.38 -6.27 1.30
C SER A 344 11.18 -5.25 0.19
N ARG A 345 12.22 -5.07 -0.61
CA ARG A 345 12.23 -4.32 -1.88
C ARG A 345 12.83 -5.17 -3.01
N GLY A 346 13.00 -6.47 -2.75
CA GLY A 346 13.60 -7.41 -3.68
C GLY A 346 12.69 -7.71 -4.86
N LYS A 347 13.32 -8.16 -5.95
CA LYS A 347 12.64 -8.59 -7.17
C LYS A 347 12.69 -10.12 -7.30
N LEU A 348 12.01 -10.68 -8.30
CA LEU A 348 11.87 -12.13 -8.47
C LEU A 348 12.92 -12.76 -9.43
N GLY A 349 13.75 -11.95 -10.09
CA GLY A 349 14.84 -12.39 -10.98
C GLY A 349 14.42 -12.79 -12.40
N GLY A 350 15.40 -13.02 -13.27
CA GLY A 350 15.22 -13.17 -14.72
C GLY A 350 14.49 -14.42 -15.16
N LYS A 351 14.81 -15.61 -14.62
CA LYS A 351 14.03 -16.83 -14.90
C LYS A 351 12.56 -16.71 -14.52
N SER A 352 12.27 -16.12 -13.36
CA SER A 352 10.91 -15.85 -12.92
C SER A 352 10.21 -14.89 -13.87
N ALA A 353 10.91 -13.82 -14.29
CA ALA A 353 10.41 -12.83 -15.24
C ALA A 353 10.10 -13.45 -16.61
N GLY A 354 11.00 -14.29 -17.13
CA GLY A 354 10.82 -15.00 -18.39
C GLY A 354 9.68 -16.01 -18.34
N LEU A 355 9.56 -16.79 -17.26
CA LEU A 355 8.43 -17.71 -17.07
C LEU A 355 7.11 -16.94 -16.99
N PHE A 356 7.06 -15.89 -16.18
CA PHE A 356 5.89 -15.03 -16.03
C PHE A 356 5.48 -14.44 -17.38
N LEU A 357 6.41 -13.84 -18.12
CA LEU A 357 6.14 -13.27 -19.44
C LEU A 357 5.66 -14.34 -20.43
N ALA A 358 6.33 -15.48 -20.51
CA ALA A 358 5.97 -16.55 -21.45
C ALA A 358 4.53 -17.05 -21.23
N VAL A 359 4.14 -17.26 -19.96
CA VAL A 359 2.77 -17.67 -19.59
C VAL A 359 1.74 -16.63 -20.06
N HIS A 360 1.99 -15.35 -19.80
CA HIS A 360 1.04 -14.28 -20.11
C HIS A 360 0.96 -13.99 -21.61
N VAL A 361 2.07 -14.11 -22.35
CA VAL A 361 2.07 -14.08 -23.82
C VAL A 361 1.18 -15.19 -24.37
N VAL A 362 1.36 -16.43 -23.92
CA VAL A 362 0.55 -17.58 -24.38
C VAL A 362 -0.93 -17.36 -24.04
N ARG A 363 -1.26 -16.89 -22.83
CA ARG A 363 -2.64 -16.57 -22.42
C ARG A 363 -3.25 -15.48 -23.28
N SER A 364 -2.53 -14.39 -23.53
CA SER A 364 -3.01 -13.27 -24.35
C SER A 364 -3.31 -13.70 -25.80
N LEU A 365 -2.60 -14.71 -26.31
CA LEU A 365 -2.77 -15.22 -27.67
C LEU A 365 -3.87 -16.27 -27.78
N ALA A 366 -4.22 -16.98 -26.70
CA ALA A 366 -5.16 -18.11 -26.71
C ALA A 366 -6.57 -17.75 -27.22
N GLY A 367 -6.97 -16.47 -27.15
CA GLY A 367 -8.25 -15.96 -27.67
C GLY A 367 -8.19 -15.38 -29.09
N THR A 368 -7.03 -15.43 -29.77
CA THR A 368 -6.80 -14.79 -31.07
C THR A 368 -6.59 -15.81 -32.18
N ASN A 369 -6.74 -15.40 -33.45
CA ASN A 369 -6.41 -16.25 -34.61
C ASN A 369 -4.95 -16.74 -34.59
N ARG A 370 -4.03 -16.00 -33.95
CA ARG A 370 -2.62 -16.39 -33.80
C ARG A 370 -2.41 -17.50 -32.78
N GLY A 371 -3.37 -17.74 -31.89
CA GLY A 371 -3.34 -18.84 -30.92
C GLY A 371 -3.90 -20.16 -31.44
N GLN A 372 -4.46 -20.19 -32.65
CA GLN A 372 -4.95 -21.42 -33.28
C GLN A 372 -3.78 -22.39 -33.48
N GLY A 373 -3.69 -23.42 -32.63
CA GLY A 373 -2.65 -24.45 -32.68
C GLY A 373 -1.81 -24.59 -31.41
N LEU A 374 -1.93 -23.70 -30.41
CA LEU A 374 -1.16 -23.77 -29.16
C LEU A 374 -1.56 -24.96 -28.25
N GLY A 375 -2.69 -25.61 -28.53
CA GLY A 375 -3.18 -26.74 -27.74
C GLY A 375 -3.48 -26.35 -26.27
N THR A 376 -3.52 -27.34 -25.38
CA THR A 376 -3.67 -27.10 -23.94
C THR A 376 -2.33 -26.76 -23.30
N PHE A 377 -2.16 -25.51 -22.88
CA PHE A 377 -1.03 -25.06 -22.09
C PHE A 377 -1.30 -25.26 -20.58
N ARG A 378 -0.32 -25.78 -19.83
CA ARG A 378 -0.39 -25.92 -18.37
C ARG A 378 0.76 -25.16 -17.73
N GLU A 379 0.43 -24.24 -16.84
CA GLU A 379 1.41 -23.53 -16.03
C GLU A 379 1.75 -24.34 -14.76
N PRO A 380 3.04 -24.49 -14.41
CA PRO A 380 3.42 -25.08 -13.14
C PRO A 380 3.05 -24.12 -11.98
N ARG A 381 2.41 -24.65 -10.93
CA ARG A 381 2.24 -23.92 -9.67
C ARG A 381 3.62 -23.54 -9.14
N THR A 382 3.85 -22.24 -9.00
CA THR A 382 5.17 -21.67 -8.70
C THR A 382 5.05 -20.68 -7.55
N TRP A 383 5.96 -20.78 -6.58
CA TRP A 383 6.17 -19.80 -5.52
C TRP A 383 7.52 -19.12 -5.70
N TYR A 384 7.60 -17.87 -5.27
CA TYR A 384 8.78 -17.03 -5.47
C TYR A 384 9.33 -16.57 -4.13
N LEU A 385 10.65 -16.55 -3.99
CA LEU A 385 11.35 -15.91 -2.88
C LEU A 385 12.03 -14.64 -3.42
N THR A 386 11.79 -13.50 -2.78
CA THR A 386 12.36 -12.23 -3.21
C THR A 386 13.90 -12.23 -3.12
N SER A 387 14.56 -11.48 -4.00
CA SER A 387 16.03 -11.43 -4.10
C SER A 387 16.73 -10.95 -2.83
N ASP A 388 16.03 -10.16 -2.00
CA ASP A 388 16.51 -9.67 -0.71
C ASP A 388 16.29 -10.64 0.45
N GLY A 389 15.67 -11.80 0.20
CA GLY A 389 15.60 -12.90 1.17
C GLY A 389 16.97 -13.43 1.59
N LEU A 390 17.96 -13.43 0.68
CA LEU A 390 19.34 -13.80 1.00
C LEU A 390 20.02 -12.76 1.92
N PRO A 391 20.02 -11.45 1.62
CA PRO A 391 20.42 -10.42 2.58
C PRO A 391 19.74 -10.54 3.94
N ALA A 392 18.42 -10.78 3.97
CA ALA A 392 17.69 -10.96 5.22
C ALA A 392 18.17 -12.20 6.01
N PHE A 393 18.44 -13.31 5.32
CA PHE A 393 19.02 -14.51 5.92
C PHE A 393 20.42 -14.25 6.47
N ILE A 394 21.29 -13.55 5.72
CA ILE A 394 22.65 -13.21 6.16
C ILE A 394 22.59 -12.36 7.43
N HIS A 395 21.76 -11.33 7.45
CA HIS A 395 21.60 -10.45 8.60
C HIS A 395 21.05 -11.19 9.82
N TYR A 396 20.03 -12.02 9.63
CA TYR A 396 19.41 -12.79 10.72
C TYR A 396 20.37 -13.77 11.41
N ASN A 397 21.37 -14.28 10.68
CA ASN A 397 22.37 -15.21 11.20
C ASN A 397 23.70 -14.54 11.59
N ASN A 398 23.76 -13.20 11.60
CA ASN A 398 24.97 -12.42 11.89
C ASN A 398 26.18 -12.80 10.99
N LEU A 399 25.92 -12.98 9.69
CA LEU A 399 26.91 -13.40 8.68
C LEU A 399 27.37 -12.25 7.77
N GLU A 400 27.31 -10.99 8.23
CA GLU A 400 27.60 -9.81 7.42
C GLU A 400 29.06 -9.72 6.96
N ASP A 401 29.97 -10.41 7.64
CA ASP A 401 31.36 -10.58 7.23
C ASP A 401 31.49 -11.20 5.83
N LEU A 402 30.50 -12.00 5.42
CA LEU A 402 30.46 -12.59 4.08
C LEU A 402 30.35 -11.57 2.94
N TRP A 403 29.91 -10.34 3.21
CA TRP A 403 29.84 -9.29 2.18
C TRP A 403 31.23 -8.88 1.67
N ALA A 404 32.23 -8.89 2.56
CA ALA A 404 33.60 -8.51 2.23
C ALA A 404 34.26 -9.47 1.23
N ARG A 405 33.73 -10.71 1.10
CA ARG A 405 34.30 -11.75 0.22
C ARG A 405 34.36 -11.37 -1.25
N LYS A 406 33.47 -10.49 -1.71
CA LYS A 406 33.48 -9.97 -3.09
C LYS A 406 34.74 -9.16 -3.41
N TYR A 407 35.49 -8.75 -2.38
CA TYR A 407 36.71 -7.95 -2.47
C TYR A 407 37.96 -8.71 -2.01
N MET A 408 37.81 -9.96 -1.60
CA MET A 408 38.93 -10.82 -1.22
C MET A 408 39.68 -11.33 -2.45
N THR A 409 40.93 -11.72 -2.25
CA THR A 409 41.72 -12.40 -3.27
C THR A 409 41.18 -13.81 -3.55
N LEU A 410 41.48 -14.36 -4.73
CA LEU A 410 41.05 -15.72 -5.09
C LEU A 410 41.55 -16.79 -4.12
N ASP A 411 42.75 -16.61 -3.56
CA ASP A 411 43.35 -17.56 -2.62
C ASP A 411 42.63 -17.55 -1.27
N GLU A 412 42.31 -16.37 -0.73
CA GLU A 412 41.48 -16.22 0.47
C GLU A 412 40.08 -16.83 0.27
N ILE A 413 39.44 -16.56 -0.89
CA ILE A 413 38.13 -17.12 -1.21
C ILE A 413 38.17 -18.65 -1.21
N ARG A 414 39.19 -19.25 -1.84
CA ARG A 414 39.35 -20.71 -1.92
C ARG A 414 39.60 -21.33 -0.55
N GLN A 415 40.38 -20.68 0.30
CA GLN A 415 40.67 -21.15 1.65
C GLN A 415 39.41 -21.16 2.53
N ASP A 416 38.55 -20.15 2.39
CA ASP A 416 37.36 -20.00 3.22
C ASP A 416 36.12 -20.72 2.65
N TYR A 417 36.09 -21.05 1.35
CA TYR A 417 34.93 -21.68 0.68
C TYR A 417 34.44 -22.97 1.36
N PRO A 418 35.33 -23.91 1.80
CA PRO A 418 34.90 -25.13 2.48
C PRO A 418 34.09 -24.88 3.77
N ARG A 419 34.25 -23.72 4.40
CA ARG A 419 33.55 -23.34 5.63
C ARG A 419 32.17 -22.73 5.37
N ILE A 420 31.92 -22.16 4.18
CA ILE A 420 30.66 -21.49 3.85
C ILE A 420 29.50 -22.47 3.81
N ALA A 421 29.63 -23.54 3.02
CA ALA A 421 28.49 -24.41 2.76
C ALA A 421 27.96 -25.07 4.06
N PRO A 422 28.81 -25.57 4.97
CA PRO A 422 28.35 -26.02 6.29
C PRO A 422 27.73 -24.90 7.13
N LEU A 423 28.32 -23.69 7.09
CA LEU A 423 27.80 -22.52 7.83
C LEU A 423 26.37 -22.17 7.40
N PHE A 424 26.09 -22.10 6.09
CA PHE A 424 24.74 -21.86 5.57
C PHE A 424 23.78 -22.99 5.92
N LYS A 425 24.23 -24.26 5.84
CA LYS A 425 23.41 -25.42 6.19
C LYS A 425 23.06 -25.50 7.68
N GLY A 426 23.90 -24.95 8.55
CA GLY A 426 23.68 -24.88 10.00
C GLY A 426 22.92 -23.63 10.46
N SER A 427 22.68 -22.68 9.55
CA SER A 427 22.00 -21.41 9.83
C SER A 427 20.47 -21.56 9.72
N GLN A 428 19.73 -20.62 10.31
CA GLN A 428 18.27 -20.67 10.35
C GLN A 428 17.64 -19.63 9.41
N PHE A 429 16.50 -19.97 8.82
CA PHE A 429 15.73 -18.98 8.06
C PHE A 429 15.04 -17.98 9.01
N PRO A 430 14.94 -16.69 8.63
CA PRO A 430 14.11 -15.73 9.33
C PRO A 430 12.66 -16.24 9.49
N PRO A 431 11.96 -15.96 10.62
CA PRO A 431 10.62 -16.47 10.86
C PRO A 431 9.60 -16.15 9.76
N GLU A 432 9.71 -14.97 9.16
CA GLU A 432 8.88 -14.53 8.04
C GLU A 432 9.05 -15.43 6.80
N ILE A 433 10.30 -15.79 6.48
CA ILE A 433 10.63 -16.70 5.39
C ILE A 433 10.16 -18.13 5.72
N VAL A 434 10.36 -18.59 6.96
CA VAL A 434 9.85 -19.91 7.40
C VAL A 434 8.34 -20.00 7.22
N LYS A 435 7.60 -18.96 7.62
CA LYS A 435 6.15 -18.89 7.45
C LYS A 435 5.75 -18.94 5.97
N GLY A 436 6.37 -18.13 5.11
CA GLY A 436 6.07 -18.11 3.69
C GLY A 436 6.41 -19.43 2.99
N LEU A 437 7.53 -20.06 3.34
CA LEU A 437 7.89 -21.39 2.84
C LEU A 437 6.92 -22.47 3.33
N SER A 438 6.42 -22.37 4.56
CA SER A 438 5.42 -23.32 5.09
C SER A 438 4.13 -23.23 4.29
N LEU A 439 3.62 -22.02 4.02
CA LEU A 439 2.46 -21.80 3.16
C LEU A 439 2.66 -22.36 1.74
N ALA A 440 3.88 -22.19 1.19
CA ALA A 440 4.23 -22.75 -0.12
C ALA A 440 4.23 -24.29 -0.12
N LEU A 441 4.73 -24.92 0.94
CA LEU A 441 4.74 -26.36 1.09
C LEU A 441 3.33 -26.94 1.25
N ASP A 442 2.46 -26.23 1.98
CA ASP A 442 1.05 -26.61 2.14
C ASP A 442 0.29 -26.51 0.81
N ASP A 443 0.47 -25.43 0.03
CA ASP A 443 -0.16 -25.26 -1.29
C ASP A 443 0.31 -26.32 -2.31
N LEU A 444 1.59 -26.71 -2.24
CA LEU A 444 2.22 -27.65 -3.16
C LEU A 444 2.22 -29.11 -2.66
N GLU A 445 1.47 -29.40 -1.60
CA GLU A 445 1.42 -30.71 -0.95
C GLU A 445 1.19 -31.85 -1.96
N GLY A 446 1.89 -32.98 -1.74
CA GLY A 446 1.74 -34.19 -2.54
C GLY A 446 2.43 -34.18 -3.90
N THR A 447 3.25 -33.15 -4.21
CA THR A 447 3.99 -33.06 -5.48
C THR A 447 5.50 -32.85 -5.29
N PRO A 448 6.37 -33.46 -6.12
CA PRO A 448 7.80 -33.21 -6.07
C PRO A 448 8.12 -31.78 -6.52
N LEU A 449 9.00 -31.10 -5.78
CA LEU A 449 9.30 -29.70 -5.99
C LEU A 449 10.58 -29.52 -6.81
N ILE A 450 10.57 -28.50 -7.68
CA ILE A 450 11.75 -28.05 -8.41
C ILE A 450 12.17 -26.70 -7.81
N VAL A 451 13.35 -26.67 -7.17
CA VAL A 451 13.92 -25.43 -6.63
C VAL A 451 14.96 -24.90 -7.61
N ARG A 452 14.81 -23.65 -8.06
CA ARG A 452 15.71 -23.00 -9.02
C ARG A 452 16.15 -21.65 -8.49
N SER A 453 17.44 -21.35 -8.63
CA SER A 453 17.93 -19.99 -8.47
C SER A 453 17.50 -19.13 -9.65
N SER A 454 17.03 -17.91 -9.36
CA SER A 454 16.65 -16.88 -10.32
C SER A 454 17.42 -15.61 -9.98
N SER A 455 18.48 -15.31 -10.73
CA SER A 455 19.35 -14.16 -10.46
C SER A 455 18.80 -12.88 -11.09
N LEU A 456 19.14 -11.72 -10.50
CA LEU A 456 18.86 -10.40 -11.08
C LEU A 456 19.79 -10.06 -12.26
N LEU A 457 20.92 -10.77 -12.39
CA LEU A 457 21.95 -10.50 -13.40
C LEU A 457 21.77 -11.31 -14.69
N GLU A 458 20.81 -12.24 -14.71
CA GLU A 458 20.58 -13.14 -15.86
C GLU A 458 20.20 -12.40 -17.14
N ASP A 459 19.59 -11.21 -17.02
CA ASP A 459 19.12 -10.43 -18.16
C ASP A 459 20.07 -9.30 -18.57
N GLN A 460 21.26 -9.16 -17.97
CA GLN A 460 22.23 -8.16 -18.46
C GLN A 460 22.66 -8.54 -19.88
N VAL A 461 22.36 -7.66 -20.85
CA VAL A 461 22.80 -7.77 -22.24
C VAL A 461 24.33 -8.00 -22.23
N GLY A 462 24.76 -9.21 -22.59
CA GLY A 462 26.18 -9.62 -22.57
C GLY A 462 26.57 -10.70 -21.56
N ALA A 463 25.63 -11.29 -20.80
CA ALA A 463 25.91 -12.37 -19.84
C ALA A 463 25.87 -13.81 -20.44
N ALA A 464 25.78 -13.95 -21.77
CA ALA A 464 25.75 -15.22 -22.49
C ALA A 464 27.08 -15.51 -23.22
#